data_AF-A0A6L8DJ15-F1
#
_entry.id   AF-A0A6L8DJ15-F1
#
_cell.length_a   1.000
_cell.length_b   1.000
_cell.length_c   1.000
_cell.angle_alpha   90.00
_cell.angle_beta   90.00
_cell.angle_gamma   90.00
#
_symmetry.space_group_name_H-M   'P 1'
#
loop_
_entity.id
_entity.type
_entity.pdbx_description
1 polymer ?
#
loop_
_entity_poly.entity_id
_entity_poly.type
_entity_poly.pdbx_seq_one_letter_code
_entity_poly.pdbx_strand_id
1 'polypeptide(L)' 'MDEADVFIPLSYEDLQRKIQAIFRHESQKDTAMFPGAYDDREFWERVQDRNTHTARRLDKLGFPQYYAMEAFVLERGGS' A
#
# COMPACT_ATOMS: atom_id res chain seq x y z
N MET A 1 6.11 5.60 -10.44
CA MET A 1 7.03 4.97 -9.45
C MET A 1 8.18 5.92 -9.16
N ASP A 2 8.02 7.20 -9.50
CA ASP A 2 9.16 8.03 -9.90
C ASP A 2 9.86 8.69 -8.70
N GLU A 3 9.41 8.39 -7.47
CA GLU A 3 9.97 8.97 -6.24
C GLU A 3 10.12 7.96 -5.08
N ALA A 4 10.04 6.64 -5.30
CA ALA A 4 10.26 5.68 -4.21
C ALA A 4 11.76 5.46 -3.95
N ASP A 5 12.21 5.73 -2.73
CA ASP A 5 13.60 5.53 -2.30
C ASP A 5 13.84 4.13 -1.74
N VAL A 6 12.83 3.56 -1.05
CA VAL A 6 12.94 2.28 -0.36
C VAL A 6 11.72 1.42 -0.63
N PHE A 7 11.98 0.15 -0.88
CA PHE A 7 10.96 -0.89 -1.02
C PHE A 7 11.09 -1.93 0.09
N ILE A 8 9.99 -2.17 0.80
CA ILE A 8 9.93 -3.13 1.90
C ILE A 8 9.04 -4.31 1.49
N PRO A 9 9.56 -5.55 1.40
CA PRO A 9 8.76 -6.71 1.05
C PRO A 9 7.80 -7.06 2.19
N LEU A 10 6.59 -7.48 1.83
CA LEU A 10 5.56 -7.94 2.76
C LEU A 10 5.19 -9.39 2.43
N SER A 11 5.08 -10.22 3.47
CA SER A 11 4.44 -11.53 3.35
C SER A 11 2.92 -11.39 3.18
N TYR A 12 2.24 -12.50 2.88
CA TYR A 12 0.78 -12.54 2.90
C TYR A 12 0.22 -12.08 4.26
N GLU A 13 0.77 -12.61 5.35
CA GLU A 13 0.30 -12.30 6.70
C GLU A 13 0.52 -10.84 7.07
N ASP A 14 1.65 -10.23 6.67
CA ASP A 14 1.92 -8.82 6.91
C ASP A 14 0.91 -7.93 6.19
N LEU A 15 0.62 -8.24 4.92
CA LEU A 15 -0.38 -7.48 4.16
C LEU A 15 -1.78 -7.62 4.78
N GLN A 16 -2.16 -8.83 5.19
CA GLN A 16 -3.46 -9.06 5.84
C GLN A 16 -3.56 -8.30 7.18
N ARG A 17 -2.51 -8.35 8.00
CA ARG A 17 -2.47 -7.59 9.26
C ARG A 17 -2.64 -6.10 9.03
N LYS A 18 -1.97 -5.55 8.01
CA LYS A 18 -2.09 -4.14 7.60
C LYS A 18 -3.50 -3.80 7.15
N ILE A 19 -4.09 -4.60 6.26
CA ILE A 19 -5.47 -4.41 5.78
C ILE A 19 -6.46 -4.41 6.95
N GLN A 20 -6.33 -5.37 7.87
CA GLN A 20 -7.19 -5.47 9.04
C GLN A 20 -7.04 -4.29 9.99
N ALA A 21 -5.82 -3.76 10.16
CA ALA A 21 -5.58 -2.56 10.95
C ALA A 21 -6.25 -1.32 10.33
N ILE A 22 -6.12 -1.16 9.01
CA ILE A 22 -6.78 -0.07 8.27
C ILE A 22 -8.29 -0.20 8.36
N PHE A 23 -8.83 -1.38 8.08
CA PHE A 23 -10.27 -1.64 8.15
C PHE A 23 -10.85 -1.30 9.53
N ARG A 24 -10.22 -1.76 10.61
CA ARG A 24 -10.67 -1.44 11.98
C ARG A 24 -10.57 0.05 12.31
N HIS A 25 -9.59 0.76 11.76
CA HIS A 25 -9.46 2.20 11.97
C HIS A 25 -10.54 2.97 11.18
N GLU A 26 -10.81 2.57 9.94
CA GLU A 26 -11.87 3.16 9.12
C GLU A 26 -13.26 2.87 9.69
N SER A 27 -13.52 1.66 10.21
CA SER A 27 -14.80 1.31 10.82
C SER A 27 -15.13 2.09 12.09
N GLN A 28 -14.17 2.82 12.67
CA GLN A 28 -14.39 3.70 13.82
C GLN A 28 -14.83 5.11 13.40
N LYS A 29 -14.79 5.44 12.10
CA LYS A 29 -15.21 6.75 11.57
C LYS A 29 -16.67 6.67 11.12
N ASP A 30 -17.50 7.62 11.56
CA ASP A 30 -18.94 7.72 11.23
C ASP A 30 -19.23 8.12 9.76
N THR A 31 -18.22 8.43 8.96
CA THR A 31 -18.39 8.91 7.58
C THR A 31 -17.39 8.22 6.68
N ALA A 32 -17.87 7.62 5.58
CA ALA A 32 -17.01 7.06 4.53
C ALA A 32 -16.01 8.14 4.10
N MET A 33 -14.72 7.90 4.35
CA MET A 33 -13.66 8.87 4.13
C MET A 33 -13.41 8.97 2.62
N PHE A 34 -14.26 9.76 1.97
CA PHE A 34 -14.19 10.17 0.56
C PHE A 34 -14.12 9.00 -0.43
N PRO A 35 -15.25 8.48 -0.93
CA PRO A 35 -15.25 7.92 -2.27
C PRO A 35 -14.87 9.08 -3.19
N GLY A 36 -13.65 9.08 -3.71
CA GLY A 36 -13.29 10.04 -4.75
C GLY A 36 -14.31 9.89 -5.88
N ALA A 37 -14.65 10.95 -6.60
CA ALA A 37 -15.66 10.94 -7.66
C ALA A 37 -15.43 9.90 -8.79
N TYR A 38 -14.33 9.13 -8.74
CA TYR A 38 -13.87 8.19 -9.76
C TYR A 38 -13.29 6.87 -9.19
N ASP A 39 -13.32 6.63 -7.87
CA ASP A 39 -12.82 5.37 -7.28
C ASP A 39 -13.71 4.94 -6.10
N ASP A 40 -14.55 3.94 -6.35
CA ASP A 40 -15.53 3.39 -5.41
C ASP A 40 -14.90 2.43 -4.37
N ARG A 41 -13.61 2.11 -4.52
CA ARG A 41 -12.91 1.19 -3.62
C ARG A 41 -12.65 1.84 -2.27
N GLU A 42 -12.78 1.07 -1.20
CA GLU A 42 -12.40 1.48 0.15
C GLU A 42 -10.88 1.71 0.26
N PHE A 43 -10.45 2.51 1.24
CA PHE A 43 -9.02 2.81 1.41
C PHE A 43 -8.17 1.54 1.59
N TRP A 44 -8.67 0.55 2.33
CA TRP A 44 -7.96 -0.72 2.53
C TRP A 44 -7.78 -1.51 1.22
N GLU A 45 -8.76 -1.45 0.30
CA GLU A 45 -8.68 -2.08 -1.02
C GLU A 45 -7.62 -1.40 -1.88
N ARG A 46 -7.58 -0.06 -1.86
CA ARG A 46 -6.55 0.73 -2.55
C ARG A 46 -5.15 0.41 -2.03
N VAL A 47 -5.00 0.24 -0.71
CA VAL A 47 -3.72 -0.17 -0.11
C VAL A 47 -3.34 -1.58 -0.57
N GLN A 48 -4.26 -2.55 -0.56
CA GLN A 48 -3.98 -3.91 -1.03
C GLN A 48 -3.54 -3.92 -2.49
N ASP A 49 -4.29 -3.25 -3.36
CA ASP A 49 -3.99 -3.16 -4.79
C ASP A 49 -2.63 -2.50 -5.04
N ARG A 50 -2.35 -1.36 -4.40
CA ARG A 50 -1.05 -0.67 -4.53
C ARG A 50 0.13 -1.56 -4.12
N ASN A 51 0.03 -2.27 -2.99
CA ASN A 51 1.13 -3.09 -2.49
C ASN A 51 1.37 -4.32 -3.39
N THR A 52 0.31 -5.01 -3.84
CA THR A 52 0.45 -6.15 -4.76
C THR A 52 0.89 -5.72 -6.16
N HIS A 53 0.40 -4.58 -6.65
CA HIS A 53 0.82 -4.00 -7.93
C HIS A 53 2.31 -3.60 -7.92
N THR A 54 2.79 -3.03 -6.81
CA THR A 54 4.22 -2.67 -6.65
C THR A 54 5.11 -3.91 -6.72
N ALA A 55 4.75 -5.00 -6.02
CA ALA A 55 5.47 -6.27 -6.10
C ALA A 55 5.50 -6.84 -7.53
N ARG A 56 4.34 -6.87 -8.21
CA ARG A 56 4.25 -7.34 -9.61
C ARG A 56 5.08 -6.49 -10.57
N ARG A 57 5.19 -5.18 -10.32
CA ARG A 57 6.03 -4.30 -11.15
C ARG A 57 7.51 -4.61 -10.96
N LEU A 58 7.96 -4.84 -9.74
CA LEU A 58 9.37 -5.14 -9.45
C LEU A 58 9.76 -6.54 -9.93
N ASP A 59 8.87 -7.53 -9.83
CA ASP A 59 9.06 -8.85 -10.45
C ASP A 59 9.31 -8.73 -11.96
N LYS A 60 8.50 -7.92 -12.67
CA LYS A 60 8.71 -7.65 -14.12
C LYS A 60 10.04 -6.96 -14.44
N LEU A 61 10.69 -6.35 -13.45
CA LEU A 61 12.01 -5.72 -13.58
C LEU A 61 13.15 -6.67 -13.16
N GLY A 62 12.84 -7.92 -12.80
CA GLY A 62 13.82 -8.94 -12.43
C GLY A 62 14.18 -8.99 -10.95
N PHE A 63 13.45 -8.27 -10.09
CA PHE A 63 13.61 -8.40 -8.64
C PHE A 63 12.97 -9.69 -8.12
N PRO A 64 13.36 -10.17 -6.92
CA PRO A 64 12.72 -11.34 -6.32
C PRO A 64 11.20 -11.16 -6.16
N GLN A 65 10.46 -12.25 -6.34
CA GLN A 65 9.02 -12.25 -6.19
C GLN A 65 8.61 -12.20 -4.71
N TYR A 66 7.75 -11.22 -4.39
CA TYR A 66 7.11 -11.09 -3.09
C TYR A 66 5.61 -10.97 -3.26
N TYR A 67 4.84 -11.31 -2.21
CA TYR A 67 3.39 -11.21 -2.26
C TYR A 67 2.92 -9.76 -2.39
N ALA A 68 3.57 -8.87 -1.64
CA ALA A 68 3.31 -7.43 -1.64
C ALA A 68 4.60 -6.66 -1.36
N MET A 69 4.62 -5.39 -1.73
CA MET A 69 5.74 -4.52 -1.46
C MET A 69 5.29 -3.10 -1.18
N GLU A 70 5.82 -2.53 -0.11
CA GLU A 70 5.54 -1.16 0.28
C GLU A 70 6.66 -0.24 -0.21
N ALA A 71 6.28 0.94 -0.72
CA ALA A 71 7.19 1.90 -1.31
C ALA A 71 7.16 3.20 -0.51
N PHE A 72 8.33 3.65 -0.05
CA PHE A 72 8.52 4.83 0.78
C PHE A 72 9.45 5.85 0.11
N VAL A 73 9.20 7.12 0.37
CA VAL A 73 10.10 8.23 0.09
C VAL A 73 10.79 8.60 1.40
N LEU A 74 12.11 8.72 1.40
CA LEU A 74 12.87 9.16 2.57
C LEU A 74 12.92 10.68 2.58
N GLU A 75 12.31 11.31 3.57
CA GLU A 75 12.55 12.72 3.82
C GLU A 75 14.01 12.90 4.26
N ARG A 76 14.82 13.52 3.41
CA ARG A 76 16.14 14.00 3.83
C ARG A 76 15.89 15.19 4.74
N GLY A 77 16.11 15.00 6.04
CA GLY A 77 15.90 16.01 7.07
C GLY A 77 16.36 17.39 6.59
N GLY A 78 15.43 18.33 6.59
CA GLY A 78 15.69 19.72 6.25
C GLY A 78 16.71 20.33 7.20
N SER A 79 17.55 21.19 6.61
CA SER A 79 18.60 22.02 7.19
C SER A 79 18.14 22.91 8.35
#